data_AF-A0A496Q650-F1
#
_entry.id   AF-A0A496Q650-F1
#
_cell.length_a   1.000
_cell.length_b   1.000
_cell.length_c   1.000
_cell.angle_alpha   90.00
_cell.angle_beta   90.00
_cell.angle_gamma   90.00
#
_symmetry.space_group_name_H-M   'P 1'
#
loop_
_entity.id
_entity.type
_entity.pdbx_description
1 polymer ?
#
loop_
_entity_poly.entity_id
_entity_poly.type
_entity_poly.pdbx_seq_one_letter_code
_entity_poly.pdbx_strand_id
1 'polypeptide(L)'
;MDKQVAEQIIRSFVGATMNVYRSLTNTDLAPSGIEKAASSLFKTSGVVILLSFSGAFAGRTILATSEEMMEFIYECIMDGKPTQDDLLVTANEFGNMVVGHAVTDINNRFRGSNVRPTPPSSYIGENLTFFNFKMSAYNVVFKSQQGILKLNVALEEERK
;
A
#
# COMPACT_ATOMS: atom_id res chain seq x y z
N MET A 1 -4.10 -16.10 -13.49
CA MET A 1 -4.17 -16.08 -12.02
C MET A 1 -5.59 -16.30 -11.53
N ASP A 2 -5.78 -17.26 -10.64
CA ASP A 2 -7.05 -17.58 -9.98
C ASP A 2 -7.57 -16.40 -9.14
N LYS A 3 -8.88 -16.13 -9.19
CA LYS A 3 -9.55 -15.10 -8.39
C LYS A 3 -9.34 -15.30 -6.89
N GLN A 4 -9.35 -16.55 -6.39
CA GLN A 4 -9.12 -16.84 -4.98
C GLN A 4 -7.68 -16.49 -4.55
N VAL A 5 -6.70 -16.76 -5.41
CA VAL A 5 -5.29 -16.41 -5.16
C VAL A 5 -5.13 -14.90 -5.11
N ALA A 6 -5.72 -14.17 -6.07
CA ALA A 6 -5.69 -12.71 -6.08
C ALA A 6 -6.29 -12.14 -4.78
N GLU A 7 -7.47 -12.60 -4.36
CA GLU A 7 -8.10 -12.15 -3.12
C GLU A 7 -7.25 -12.43 -1.88
N GLN A 8 -6.57 -13.59 -1.81
CA GLN A 8 -5.67 -13.89 -0.71
C GLN A 8 -4.45 -12.96 -0.68
N ILE A 9 -3.85 -12.66 -1.83
CA ILE A 9 -2.76 -11.68 -1.95
C ILE A 9 -3.24 -10.30 -1.47
N ILE A 10 -4.42 -9.84 -1.91
CA ILE A 10 -4.94 -8.54 -1.47
C ILE A 10 -5.17 -8.53 0.05
N ARG A 11 -5.69 -9.62 0.63
CA ARG A 11 -5.87 -9.74 2.08
C ARG A 11 -4.55 -9.66 2.84
N SER A 12 -3.45 -10.17 2.29
CA SER A 12 -2.11 -10.01 2.89
C SER A 12 -1.71 -8.53 2.96
N PHE A 13 -1.94 -7.76 1.89
CA PHE A 13 -1.70 -6.31 1.90
C PHE A 13 -2.62 -5.58 2.88
N VAL A 14 -3.92 -5.92 2.93
CA VAL A 14 -4.87 -5.31 3.88
C VAL A 14 -4.44 -5.54 5.33
N GLY A 15 -4.11 -6.78 5.68
CA GLY A 15 -3.64 -7.12 7.03
C GLY A 15 -2.32 -6.43 7.37
N ALA A 16 -1.38 -6.38 6.42
CA ALA A 16 -0.10 -5.70 6.62
C ALA A 16 -0.28 -4.18 6.85
N THR A 17 -1.12 -3.51 6.07
CA THR A 17 -1.43 -2.08 6.24
C THR A 17 -1.99 -1.80 7.63
N MET A 18 -2.97 -2.59 8.08
CA MET A 18 -3.57 -2.44 9.41
C MET A 18 -2.55 -2.70 10.53
N ASN A 19 -1.76 -3.77 10.41
CA ASN A 19 -0.76 -4.14 11.41
C ASN A 19 0.34 -3.09 11.55
N VAL A 20 0.90 -2.64 10.42
CA VAL A 20 1.98 -1.65 10.43
C VAL A 20 1.47 -0.32 10.98
N TYR A 21 0.33 0.17 10.51
CA TYR A 21 -0.24 1.41 11.02
C TYR A 21 -0.48 1.36 12.54
N ARG A 22 -1.07 0.26 13.03
CA ARG A 22 -1.29 0.07 14.47
C ARG A 22 0.01 -0.01 15.25
N SER A 23 1.03 -0.68 14.71
CA SER A 23 2.33 -0.81 15.38
C SER A 23 3.05 0.53 15.56
N LEU A 24 2.89 1.44 14.61
CA LEU A 24 3.55 2.75 14.64
C LEU A 24 2.75 3.79 15.41
N THR A 25 1.42 3.76 15.31
CA THR A 25 0.55 4.83 15.86
C THR A 25 -0.20 4.44 17.13
N ASN A 26 -0.22 3.15 17.47
CA ASN A 26 -1.09 2.58 18.51
C ASN A 26 -2.59 2.85 18.30
N THR A 27 -3.02 3.10 17.05
CA THR A 27 -4.42 3.32 16.66
C THR A 27 -4.85 2.38 15.53
N ASP A 28 -6.16 2.17 15.38
CA ASP A 28 -6.71 1.19 14.43
C ASP A 28 -7.16 1.83 13.11
N LEU A 29 -7.02 1.07 12.02
CA LEU A 29 -7.62 1.34 10.72
C LEU A 29 -8.81 0.41 10.45
N ALA A 30 -9.95 0.98 10.04
CA ALA A 30 -11.12 0.23 9.62
C ALA A 30 -11.20 0.14 8.08
N PRO A 31 -11.07 -1.04 7.46
CA PRO A 31 -11.19 -1.20 6.01
C PRO A 31 -12.65 -1.14 5.53
N SER A 32 -12.91 -0.50 4.40
CA SER A 32 -14.24 -0.38 3.78
C SER A 32 -14.64 -1.59 2.91
N GLY A 33 -13.75 -2.57 2.75
CA GLY A 33 -13.92 -3.72 1.85
C GLY A 33 -12.91 -3.73 0.69
N ILE A 34 -12.85 -4.85 -0.03
CA ILE A 34 -11.97 -5.03 -1.19
C ILE A 34 -12.81 -4.87 -2.45
N GLU A 35 -12.49 -3.87 -3.26
CA GLU A 35 -13.19 -3.59 -4.51
C GLU A 35 -12.28 -3.81 -5.71
N LYS A 36 -12.75 -4.50 -6.74
CA LYS A 36 -12.00 -4.57 -8.01
C LYS A 36 -12.08 -3.20 -8.70
N ALA A 37 -10.96 -2.68 -9.16
CA ALA A 37 -10.90 -1.39 -9.84
C ALA A 37 -11.70 -1.43 -11.15
N ALA A 38 -12.62 -0.48 -11.31
CA ALA A 38 -13.43 -0.34 -12.52
C ALA A 38 -12.67 0.31 -13.69
N SER A 39 -11.53 0.94 -13.40
CA SER A 39 -10.67 1.61 -14.37
C SER A 39 -9.22 1.19 -14.18
N SER A 40 -8.46 1.20 -15.27
CA SER A 40 -7.00 1.10 -15.25
C SER A 40 -6.34 2.38 -14.71
N LEU A 41 -7.09 3.46 -14.53
CA LEU A 41 -6.60 4.69 -13.91
C LEU A 41 -6.90 4.68 -12.40
N PHE A 42 -5.86 4.95 -11.62
CA PHE A 42 -5.96 5.23 -10.19
C PHE A 42 -5.61 6.69 -9.95
N LYS A 43 -6.58 7.47 -9.46
CA LYS A 43 -6.42 8.90 -9.18
C LYS A 43 -6.38 9.14 -7.68
N THR A 44 -5.41 9.92 -7.21
CA THR A 44 -5.27 10.24 -5.80
C THR A 44 -4.53 11.56 -5.59
N SER A 45 -4.39 12.00 -4.34
CA SER A 45 -3.67 13.22 -3.93
C SER A 45 -3.09 13.00 -2.53
N GLY A 46 -2.25 13.95 -2.09
CA GLY A 46 -1.57 13.93 -0.80
C GLY A 46 -0.23 13.21 -0.89
N VAL A 47 0.14 12.50 0.18
CA VAL A 47 1.35 11.68 0.24
C VAL A 47 1.06 10.31 -0.37
N VAL A 48 1.81 9.95 -1.40
CA VAL A 48 1.64 8.71 -2.16
C VAL A 48 2.92 7.90 -2.14
N ILE A 49 2.81 6.61 -1.87
CA ILE A 49 3.92 5.67 -1.83
C ILE A 49 3.66 4.59 -2.88
N LEU A 50 4.67 4.29 -3.69
CA LEU A 50 4.61 3.28 -4.74
C LEU A 50 5.71 2.25 -4.50
N LEU A 51 5.32 0.98 -4.51
CA LEU A 51 6.24 -0.16 -4.49
C LEU A 51 5.81 -1.18 -5.53
N SER A 52 6.76 -1.90 -6.10
CA SER A 52 6.47 -3.09 -6.90
C SER A 52 6.92 -4.34 -6.15
N PHE A 53 6.40 -5.49 -6.54
CA PHE A 53 6.87 -6.78 -6.07
C PHE A 53 6.88 -7.77 -7.22
N SER A 54 7.81 -8.74 -7.17
CA SER A 54 7.98 -9.74 -8.22
C SER A 54 8.47 -11.08 -7.65
N GLY A 55 8.24 -12.15 -8.38
CA GLY A 55 8.47 -13.54 -7.97
C GLY A 55 7.50 -14.44 -8.74
N ALA A 56 6.92 -15.45 -8.08
CA ALA A 56 5.80 -16.20 -8.66
C ALA A 56 4.54 -15.33 -8.86
N PHE A 57 4.42 -14.26 -8.08
CA PHE A 57 3.42 -13.21 -8.29
C PHE A 57 4.14 -11.88 -8.49
N ALA A 58 3.64 -11.08 -9.44
CA ALA A 58 4.16 -9.76 -9.74
C ALA A 58 3.05 -8.73 -9.70
N GLY A 59 3.38 -7.54 -9.23
CA GLY A 59 2.40 -6.50 -9.02
C GLY A 59 2.99 -5.18 -8.55
N ARG A 60 2.09 -4.22 -8.34
CA ARG A 60 2.36 -2.89 -7.84
C ARG A 60 1.40 -2.56 -6.71
N THR A 61 1.92 -1.94 -5.67
CA THR A 61 1.15 -1.40 -4.56
C THR A 61 1.31 0.11 -4.53
N ILE A 62 0.19 0.83 -4.45
CA ILE A 62 0.14 2.26 -4.19
C ILE A 62 -0.60 2.47 -2.87
N LEU A 63 0.04 3.15 -1.93
CA LEU A 63 -0.57 3.66 -0.71
C LEU A 63 -0.72 5.17 -0.89
N ALA A 64 -1.85 5.73 -0.48
CA ALA A 64 -2.04 7.18 -0.54
C ALA A 64 -2.82 7.67 0.67
N THR A 65 -2.40 8.79 1.23
CA THR A 65 -3.05 9.43 2.37
C THR A 65 -2.85 10.95 2.34
N SER A 66 -3.50 11.68 3.21
CA SER A 66 -3.29 13.12 3.34
C SER A 66 -1.96 13.43 4.03
N GLU A 67 -1.47 14.66 3.87
CA GLU A 67 -0.24 15.10 4.58
C GLU A 67 -0.45 15.04 6.10
N GLU A 68 -1.62 15.44 6.61
CA GLU A 68 -1.92 15.44 8.05
C GLU A 68 -1.88 14.02 8.66
N MET A 69 -2.34 13.01 7.93
CA MET A 69 -2.26 11.64 8.41
C MET A 69 -0.82 11.11 8.39
N MET A 70 0.01 11.57 7.44
CA MET A 70 1.44 11.22 7.42
C MET A 70 2.22 11.97 8.51
N GLU A 71 1.89 13.23 8.76
CA GLU A 71 2.40 14.01 9.89
C GLU A 71 2.09 13.31 11.21
N PHE A 72 0.87 12.82 11.40
CA PHE A 72 0.51 12.03 12.58
C PHE A 72 1.34 10.75 12.70
N ILE A 73 1.58 10.02 11.60
CA ILE A 73 2.45 8.84 11.62
C ILE A 73 3.88 9.24 12.03
N TYR A 74 4.40 10.33 11.47
CA TYR A 74 5.72 10.86 11.84
C TYR A 74 5.79 11.19 13.33
N GLU A 75 4.84 11.96 13.85
CA GLU A 75 4.80 12.40 15.26
C GLU A 75 4.68 11.23 16.26
N CYS A 76 4.17 10.07 15.83
CA CYS A 76 4.14 8.86 16.66
C CYS A 76 5.49 8.14 16.72
N ILE A 77 6.40 8.40 15.77
CA ILE A 77 7.68 7.70 15.62
C ILE A 77 8.85 8.61 16.05
N MET A 78 8.75 9.89 15.71
CA MET A 78 9.78 10.91 15.87
C MET A 78 9.20 12.11 16.62
N ASP A 79 10.04 12.76 17.43
CA ASP A 79 9.64 13.99 18.13
C ASP A 79 9.72 15.21 17.20
N GLY A 80 8.76 16.13 17.34
CA GLY A 80 8.74 17.43 16.66
C GLY A 80 7.86 17.47 15.40
N LYS A 81 7.85 18.62 14.72
CA LYS A 81 7.09 18.81 13.48
C LYS A 81 7.92 18.39 12.27
N PRO A 82 7.38 17.58 11.34
CA PRO A 82 8.11 17.15 10.17
C PRO A 82 8.27 18.27 9.13
N THR A 83 9.37 18.22 8.39
CA THR A 83 9.49 18.89 7.09
C THR A 83 8.86 18.03 5.98
N GLN A 84 8.70 18.58 4.77
CA GLN A 84 8.21 17.78 3.63
C GLN A 84 9.13 16.59 3.30
N ASP A 85 10.44 16.76 3.45
CA ASP A 85 11.41 15.68 3.24
C ASP A 85 11.21 14.58 4.29
N ASP A 86 10.96 14.95 5.55
CA ASP A 86 10.66 14.00 6.62
C ASP A 86 9.37 13.21 6.35
N LEU A 87 8.35 13.85 5.78
CA LEU A 87 7.11 13.17 5.36
C LEU A 87 7.39 12.15 4.25
N LEU A 88 8.20 12.51 3.24
CA LEU A 88 8.56 11.59 2.16
C LEU A 88 9.41 10.40 2.65
N VAL A 89 10.32 10.63 3.59
CA VAL A 89 11.12 9.58 4.24
C VAL A 89 10.22 8.66 5.06
N THR A 90 9.34 9.22 5.90
CA THR A 90 8.38 8.45 6.71
C THR A 90 7.45 7.63 5.84
N ALA A 91 6.98 8.20 4.74
CA ALA A 91 6.15 7.51 3.77
C ALA A 91 6.89 6.33 3.14
N ASN A 92 8.17 6.49 2.79
CA ASN A 92 8.99 5.39 2.27
C ASN A 92 9.16 4.27 3.29
N GLU A 93 9.48 4.59 4.55
CA GLU A 93 9.62 3.57 5.60
C GLU A 93 8.30 2.86 5.89
N PHE A 94 7.20 3.61 6.00
CA PHE A 94 5.87 3.05 6.18
C PHE A 94 5.50 2.09 5.03
N GLY A 95 5.70 2.50 3.77
CA GLY A 95 5.43 1.66 2.61
C GLY A 95 6.32 0.43 2.54
N ASN A 96 7.61 0.57 2.86
CA ASN A 96 8.56 -0.55 2.90
C ASN A 96 8.16 -1.58 3.96
N MET A 97 7.74 -1.14 5.15
CA MET A 97 7.20 -2.02 6.18
C MET A 97 5.92 -2.73 5.70
N VAL A 98 4.94 -1.99 5.18
CA VAL A 98 3.67 -2.58 4.70
C VAL A 98 3.91 -3.68 3.66
N VAL A 99 4.74 -3.40 2.65
CA VAL A 99 4.99 -4.38 1.59
C VAL A 99 5.87 -5.52 2.10
N GLY A 100 6.87 -5.25 2.95
CA GLY A 100 7.69 -6.29 3.56
C GLY A 100 6.86 -7.30 4.35
N HIS A 101 5.94 -6.81 5.19
CA HIS A 101 5.00 -7.65 5.93
C HIS A 101 4.05 -8.41 5.00
N ALA A 102 3.48 -7.76 3.98
CA ALA A 102 2.58 -8.40 3.03
C ALA A 102 3.28 -9.52 2.24
N VAL A 103 4.47 -9.25 1.70
CA VAL A 103 5.27 -10.22 0.94
C VAL A 103 5.71 -11.38 1.82
N THR A 104 6.01 -11.15 3.09
CA THR A 104 6.32 -12.21 4.05
C THR A 104 5.11 -13.13 4.26
N ASP A 105 3.91 -12.57 4.48
CA ASP A 105 2.68 -13.36 4.60
C ASP A 105 2.37 -14.14 3.30
N ILE A 106 2.56 -13.52 2.13
CA ILE A 106 2.42 -14.18 0.82
C ILE A 106 3.38 -15.37 0.70
N ASN A 107 4.67 -15.18 1.00
CA ASN A 107 5.68 -16.25 0.90
C ASN A 107 5.41 -17.40 1.89
N ASN A 108 4.85 -17.11 3.06
CA ASN A 108 4.47 -18.12 4.05
C ASN A 108 3.25 -18.95 3.59
N ARG A 109 2.26 -18.30 2.96
CA ARG A 109 1.05 -18.97 2.45
C ARG A 109 1.33 -19.75 1.17
N PHE A 110 2.05 -19.14 0.23
CA PHE A 110 2.39 -19.71 -1.06
C PHE A 110 3.86 -20.10 -1.06
N ARG A 111 4.16 -21.25 -0.43
CA ARG A 111 5.53 -21.76 -0.34
C ARG A 111 6.18 -21.84 -1.71
N GLY A 112 7.41 -21.36 -1.82
CA GLY A 112 8.17 -21.32 -3.07
C GLY A 112 7.85 -20.14 -3.99
N SER A 113 6.91 -19.25 -3.62
CA SER A 113 6.60 -18.07 -4.43
C SER A 113 7.75 -17.06 -4.52
N ASN A 114 8.62 -16.99 -3.50
CA ASN A 114 9.84 -16.16 -3.46
C ASN A 114 9.59 -14.72 -3.95
N VAL A 115 8.45 -14.15 -3.54
CA VAL A 115 8.08 -12.77 -3.85
C VAL A 115 9.03 -11.84 -3.11
N ARG A 116 9.48 -10.77 -3.79
CA ARG A 116 10.39 -9.76 -3.28
C ARG A 116 9.89 -8.37 -3.61
N PRO A 117 9.93 -7.41 -2.67
CA PRO A 117 9.62 -6.03 -2.95
C PRO A 117 10.77 -5.32 -3.67
N THR A 118 10.45 -4.24 -4.39
CA THR A 118 11.39 -3.22 -4.82
C THR A 118 11.52 -2.14 -3.74
N PRO A 119 12.58 -1.31 -3.74
CA PRO A 119 12.60 -0.09 -2.94
C PRO A 119 11.36 0.80 -3.21
N PRO A 120 10.87 1.54 -2.21
CA PRO A 120 9.75 2.46 -2.38
C PRO A 120 10.13 3.73 -3.13
N SER A 121 9.11 4.39 -3.67
CA SER A 121 9.18 5.77 -4.12
C SER A 121 7.98 6.53 -3.58
N SER A 122 8.23 7.72 -3.02
CA SER A 122 7.20 8.58 -2.44
C SER A 122 7.05 9.88 -3.23
N TYR A 123 5.82 10.41 -3.22
CA TYR A 123 5.42 11.62 -3.94
C TYR A 123 4.47 12.42 -3.07
N ILE A 124 4.54 13.76 -3.17
CA ILE A 124 3.52 14.67 -2.63
C ILE A 124 2.94 15.43 -3.81
N GLY A 125 1.61 15.50 -3.89
CA GLY A 125 0.97 16.33 -4.90
C GLY A 125 -0.53 16.16 -5.01
N GLU A 126 -1.13 17.02 -5.83
CA GLU A 126 -2.55 17.03 -6.13
C GLU A 126 -2.84 16.39 -7.50
N ASN A 127 -4.01 15.76 -7.61
CA ASN A 127 -4.52 15.17 -8.86
C ASN A 127 -3.57 14.18 -9.58
N LEU A 128 -2.77 13.44 -8.81
CA LEU A 128 -1.87 12.41 -9.32
C LEU A 128 -2.68 11.29 -9.98
N THR A 129 -2.26 10.89 -11.18
CA THR A 129 -2.90 9.82 -11.96
C THR A 129 -1.89 8.72 -12.26
N PHE A 130 -2.21 7.50 -11.83
CA PHE A 130 -1.42 6.30 -12.07
C PHE A 130 -2.16 5.38 -13.04
N PHE A 131 -1.43 4.84 -14.01
CA PHE A 131 -1.98 3.90 -14.98
C PHE A 131 -1.54 2.48 -14.64
N ASN A 132 -2.50 1.56 -14.55
CA ASN A 132 -2.34 0.12 -14.34
C ASN A 132 -2.44 -0.58 -15.70
N PHE A 133 -1.35 -0.63 -16.47
CA PHE A 133 -1.33 -1.24 -17.80
C PHE A 133 -1.26 -2.77 -17.70
N LYS A 134 -2.25 -3.48 -18.27
CA LYS A 134 -2.32 -4.96 -18.27
C LYS A 134 -2.28 -5.59 -16.87
N MET A 135 -2.88 -4.92 -15.89
CA MET A 135 -2.96 -5.39 -14.52
C MET A 135 -4.40 -5.35 -14.03
N SER A 136 -4.78 -6.38 -13.26
CA SER A 136 -6.03 -6.37 -12.51
C SER A 136 -5.77 -5.74 -11.15
N ALA A 137 -6.43 -4.60 -10.87
CA ALA A 137 -6.22 -3.83 -9.65
C ALA A 137 -7.38 -3.92 -8.67
N TYR A 138 -7.06 -3.79 -7.39
CA TYR A 138 -8.00 -3.81 -6.28
C TYR A 138 -7.76 -2.60 -5.38
N ASN A 139 -8.85 -1.94 -4.99
CA ASN A 139 -8.85 -0.77 -4.13
C ASN A 139 -9.40 -1.14 -2.75
N VAL A 140 -8.77 -0.60 -1.72
CA VAL A 140 -9.24 -0.66 -0.34
C VAL A 140 -9.10 0.73 0.26
N VAL A 141 -10.15 1.19 0.93
CA VAL A 141 -10.12 2.44 1.68
C VAL A 141 -10.14 2.11 3.17
N PHE A 142 -9.21 2.67 3.91
CA PHE A 142 -9.13 2.56 5.36
C PHE A 142 -9.51 3.88 6.00
N LYS A 143 -10.28 3.81 7.09
CA LYS A 143 -10.70 4.98 7.87
C LYS A 143 -10.11 4.89 9.28
N SER A 144 -9.57 5.99 9.77
CA SER A 144 -9.27 6.20 11.20
C SER A 144 -9.78 7.58 11.64
N GLN A 145 -9.50 7.97 12.88
CA GLN A 145 -9.81 9.31 13.37
C GLN A 145 -8.94 10.38 12.68
N GLN A 146 -7.76 9.99 12.18
CA GLN A 146 -6.76 10.86 11.57
C GLN A 146 -6.94 11.01 10.05
N GLY A 147 -7.89 10.30 9.45
CA GLY A 147 -8.25 10.47 8.05
C GLY A 147 -8.42 9.16 7.30
N ILE A 148 -8.07 9.21 6.01
CA ILE A 148 -8.28 8.12 5.07
C ILE A 148 -6.96 7.70 4.46
N LEU A 149 -6.67 6.40 4.54
CA LEU A 149 -5.60 5.77 3.78
C LEU A 149 -6.21 4.93 2.66
N LYS A 150 -5.71 5.09 1.44
CA LYS A 150 -6.10 4.32 0.26
C LYS A 150 -4.99 3.33 -0.08
N LEU A 151 -5.38 2.11 -0.44
CA LEU A 151 -4.52 1.06 -0.94
C LEU A 151 -5.02 0.65 -2.32
N ASN A 152 -4.15 0.71 -3.32
CA ASN A 152 -4.34 0.09 -4.62
C ASN A 152 -3.30 -1.01 -4.78
N VAL A 153 -3.74 -2.23 -5.05
CA VAL A 153 -2.84 -3.34 -5.38
C VAL A 153 -3.21 -3.84 -6.76
N ALA A 154 -2.29 -3.67 -7.70
CA ALA A 154 -2.39 -4.15 -9.05
C ALA A 154 -1.56 -5.42 -9.20
N LEU A 155 -2.15 -6.46 -9.79
CA LEU A 155 -1.48 -7.73 -10.07
C LEU A 155 -1.34 -7.91 -11.57
N GLU A 156 -0.18 -8.37 -12.03
CA GLU A 156 0.04 -8.69 -13.43
C GLU A 156 -0.94 -9.78 -13.88
N GLU A 157 -1.52 -9.60 -15.07
CA GLU A 157 -2.31 -10.63 -15.72
C GLU A 157 -1.37 -11.62 -16.39
N GLU A 158 -1.65 -12.92 -16.27
CA GLU A 158 -0.88 -13.95 -17.00
C GLU A 158 -0.92 -13.61 -18.51
N ARG A 159 0.27 -13.55 -19.12
CA ARG A 159 0.37 -13.51 -20.58
C ARG A 159 -0.21 -14.83 -21.10
N LYS A 160 -1.39 -14.77 -21.73
CA LYS A 160 -1.89 -15.85 -22.57
C LYS A 160 -0.94 -16.10 -23.73
#